data_AF-A0A0C9Y206-F1
#
_entry.id   AF-A0A0C9Y206-F1
#
_cell.length_a   1.000
_cell.length_b   1.000
_cell.length_c   1.000
_cell.angle_alpha   90.00
_cell.angle_beta   90.00
_cell.angle_gamma   90.00
#
_symmetry.space_group_name_H-M   'P 1'
#
loop_
_entity.id
_entity.type
_entity.pdbx_description
1 polymer ?
#
loop_
_entity_poly.entity_id
_entity_poly.type
_entity_poly.pdbx_seq_one_letter_code
_entity_poly.pdbx_strand_id
1 'polypeptide(L)'
;RDFRAISQAAPFVLYDLVPRECFEAFLALSSLVPLVWQPCIVNIDEHLVVLQAAIDHFLNCTAHWTPRWFNKPKFHILRHLPDHIRRFGPAILFAMEGFESYNAVIRDHSIHSNRQVPSRDIACGMARCHRIRHFLSGGRFRAREPVTTELPYSNDECNWLAPGPGIKFLLSSCVHDKTCPRPLEKTTAALRVPHALHHVEHCLYQTCQSVVASNGEICQLGDFVLAQEPCAASCTLPLIGCLHEILQICHSPAQSQNQASWLLLEIFRVTGLSDTYHLPRIQASGWVLLPATGLICCINVQHNCAGHRCTGSSAVFIYEEREKTMKTAQRIEHIFPSDLILNTAQMHNAIHVQQFHTEVQQMERDWAIHTGAAAELNAQKIKQQKTSRLNPAPTRQSSMNSSMNPSTTVPTRFINVFHRTGKPI
;
A
#
# COMPACT_ATOMS: atom_id res chain seq x y z
N ARG A 1 -7.92 -2.38 -8.85
CA ARG A 1 -8.01 -1.98 -7.42
C ARG A 1 -7.60 -3.11 -6.49
N ASP A 2 -8.12 -4.33 -6.68
CA ASP A 2 -7.96 -5.41 -5.67
C ASP A 2 -6.53 -5.95 -5.52
N PHE A 3 -5.74 -6.04 -6.60
CA PHE A 3 -4.40 -6.65 -6.52
C PHE A 3 -3.43 -5.88 -5.62
N ARG A 4 -3.52 -4.53 -5.60
CA ARG A 4 -2.64 -3.67 -4.79
C ARG A 4 -2.89 -3.84 -3.30
N ALA A 5 -4.16 -4.03 -2.92
CA ALA A 5 -4.54 -4.30 -1.55
C ALA A 5 -4.08 -5.71 -1.14
N ILE A 6 -4.26 -6.69 -2.03
CA ILE A 6 -3.83 -8.07 -1.79
C ILE A 6 -2.32 -8.16 -1.57
N SER A 7 -1.48 -7.54 -2.40
CA SER A 7 -0.02 -7.60 -2.22
C SER A 7 0.45 -6.98 -0.91
N GLN A 8 -0.24 -5.94 -0.42
CA GLN A 8 0.10 -5.25 0.83
C GLN A 8 -0.41 -5.99 2.07
N ALA A 9 -1.55 -6.67 1.97
CA ALA A 9 -2.17 -7.38 3.10
C ALA A 9 -1.75 -8.85 3.18
N ALA A 10 -1.30 -9.46 2.08
CA ALA A 10 -0.95 -10.88 2.00
C ALA A 10 -0.02 -11.36 3.12
N PRO A 11 1.07 -10.65 3.49
CA PRO A 11 1.93 -11.06 4.60
C PRO A 11 1.16 -11.24 5.91
N PHE A 12 0.20 -10.35 6.20
CA PHE A 12 -0.54 -10.29 7.46
C PHE A 12 -1.84 -11.09 7.47
N VAL A 13 -2.24 -11.69 6.35
CA VAL A 13 -3.52 -12.40 6.24
C VAL A 13 -3.34 -13.85 5.86
N LEU A 14 -2.34 -14.16 5.03
CA LEU A 14 -2.17 -15.52 4.50
C LEU A 14 -1.39 -16.46 5.43
N TYR A 15 -0.74 -15.91 6.47
CA TYR A 15 -0.07 -16.74 7.47
C TYR A 15 -1.08 -17.70 8.11
N ASP A 16 -0.70 -18.97 8.28
CA ASP A 16 -1.55 -20.07 8.75
C ASP A 16 -2.78 -20.43 7.88
N LEU A 17 -3.06 -19.72 6.78
CA LEU A 17 -4.16 -20.04 5.85
C LEU A 17 -3.72 -20.85 4.64
N VAL A 18 -2.43 -20.77 4.28
CA VAL A 18 -1.85 -21.45 3.12
C VAL A 18 -0.61 -22.25 3.51
N PRO A 19 -0.19 -23.24 2.70
CA PRO A 19 1.07 -23.94 2.92
C PRO A 19 2.25 -22.97 3.00
N ARG A 20 3.28 -23.33 3.77
CA ARG A 20 4.44 -22.46 4.01
C ARG A 20 5.10 -21.99 2.72
N GLU A 21 5.25 -22.88 1.74
CA GLU A 21 5.89 -22.59 0.46
C GLU A 21 5.07 -21.59 -0.36
N CYS A 22 3.74 -21.68 -0.29
CA CYS A 22 2.83 -20.70 -0.87
C CYS A 22 3.01 -19.34 -0.20
N PHE A 23 3.06 -19.32 1.13
CA PHE A 23 3.22 -18.10 1.92
C PHE A 23 4.55 -17.40 1.61
N GLU A 24 5.66 -18.15 1.54
CA GLU A 24 6.98 -17.64 1.15
C GLU A 24 6.97 -17.00 -0.26
N ALA A 25 6.27 -17.61 -1.22
CA ALA A 25 6.09 -17.01 -2.54
C ALA A 25 5.28 -15.69 -2.50
N PHE A 26 4.28 -15.59 -1.62
CA PHE A 26 3.56 -14.34 -1.40
C PHE A 26 4.40 -13.27 -0.71
N LEU A 27 5.24 -13.63 0.27
CA LEU A 27 6.20 -12.69 0.88
C LEU A 27 7.18 -12.15 -0.16
N ALA A 28 7.72 -13.02 -1.01
CA ALA A 28 8.60 -12.63 -2.11
C ALA A 28 7.89 -11.70 -3.11
N LEU A 29 6.62 -11.99 -3.45
CA LEU A 29 5.80 -11.12 -4.30
C LEU A 29 5.55 -9.75 -3.65
N SER A 30 5.20 -9.73 -2.38
CA SER A 30 4.97 -8.52 -1.59
C SER A 30 6.22 -7.64 -1.51
N SER A 31 7.42 -8.24 -1.46
CA SER A 31 8.70 -7.53 -1.54
C SER A 31 9.00 -7.00 -2.95
N LEU A 32 8.60 -7.71 -4.00
CA LEU A 32 8.85 -7.32 -5.39
C LEU A 32 7.95 -6.17 -5.87
N VAL A 33 6.67 -6.20 -5.51
CA VAL A 33 5.66 -5.27 -6.03
C VAL A 33 6.01 -3.78 -5.83
N PRO A 34 6.51 -3.33 -4.66
CA PRO A 34 6.94 -1.94 -4.46
C PRO A 34 8.10 -1.52 -5.36
N LEU A 35 8.99 -2.44 -5.75
CA LEU A 35 10.09 -2.15 -6.68
C LEU A 35 9.57 -1.96 -8.11
N VAL A 36 8.57 -2.77 -8.50
CA VAL A 36 7.91 -2.65 -9.80
C VAL A 36 7.10 -1.36 -9.89
N TRP A 37 6.44 -0.96 -8.79
CA TRP A 37 5.47 0.14 -8.78
C TRP A 37 6.08 1.48 -8.31
N GLN A 38 7.26 1.83 -8.81
CA GLN A 38 7.91 3.10 -8.52
C GLN A 38 7.46 4.20 -9.50
N PRO A 39 7.08 5.40 -9.02
CA PRO A 39 6.77 6.53 -9.90
C PRO A 39 8.02 7.19 -10.49
N CYS A 40 9.16 7.05 -9.80
CA CYS A 40 10.45 7.62 -10.19
C CYS A 40 11.57 6.66 -9.76
N ILE A 41 12.62 6.55 -10.56
CA ILE A 41 13.81 5.75 -10.27
C ILE A 41 15.01 6.70 -10.28
N VAL A 42 15.69 6.83 -9.14
CA VAL A 42 16.81 7.78 -8.96
C VAL A 42 18.07 7.29 -9.69
N ASN A 43 18.47 6.05 -9.42
CA ASN A 43 19.58 5.39 -10.09
C ASN A 43 19.07 4.12 -10.77
N ILE A 44 19.04 4.13 -12.10
CA ILE A 44 18.49 3.02 -12.88
C ILE A 44 19.35 1.76 -12.78
N ASP A 45 20.68 1.89 -12.72
CA ASP A 45 21.57 0.73 -12.71
C ASP A 45 21.50 -0.01 -11.36
N GLU A 46 21.52 0.72 -10.25
CA GLU A 46 21.32 0.14 -8.91
C GLU A 46 19.92 -0.47 -8.77
N HIS A 47 18.89 0.23 -9.24
CA HIS A 47 17.51 -0.24 -9.17
C HIS A 47 17.31 -1.55 -9.94
N LEU A 48 17.91 -1.69 -11.13
CA LEU A 48 17.78 -2.90 -11.94
C LEU A 48 18.46 -4.12 -11.31
N VAL A 49 19.57 -3.93 -10.58
CA VAL A 49 20.21 -5.03 -9.81
C VAL A 49 19.29 -5.53 -8.72
N VAL A 50 18.72 -4.61 -7.92
CA VAL A 50 17.80 -4.95 -6.83
C VAL A 50 16.52 -5.59 -7.38
N LEU A 51 15.96 -5.05 -8.45
CA LEU A 51 14.77 -5.58 -9.10
C LEU A 51 15.00 -6.99 -9.66
N GLN A 52 16.14 -7.22 -10.33
CA GLN A 52 16.48 -8.54 -10.87
C GLN A 52 16.60 -9.58 -9.75
N ALA A 53 17.28 -9.24 -8.64
CA ALA A 53 17.39 -10.11 -7.48
C ALA A 53 16.03 -10.43 -6.84
N ALA A 54 15.12 -9.44 -6.74
CA ALA A 54 13.77 -9.65 -6.23
C ALA A 54 12.91 -10.51 -7.17
N ILE A 55 13.05 -10.35 -8.49
CA ILE A 55 12.38 -11.21 -9.49
C ILE A 55 12.89 -12.64 -9.36
N ASP A 56 14.20 -12.85 -9.32
CA ASP A 56 14.79 -14.19 -9.19
C ASP A 56 14.35 -14.87 -7.89
N HIS A 57 14.34 -14.14 -6.78
CA HIS A 57 13.83 -14.65 -5.51
C HIS A 57 12.36 -15.10 -5.61
N PHE A 58 11.50 -14.25 -6.16
CA PHE A 58 10.09 -14.57 -6.36
C PHE A 58 9.88 -15.79 -7.26
N LEU A 59 10.63 -15.90 -8.36
CA LEU A 59 10.55 -17.05 -9.25
C LEU A 59 11.05 -18.34 -8.57
N ASN A 60 12.12 -18.27 -7.78
CA ASN A 60 12.63 -19.42 -7.02
C ASN A 60 11.60 -19.87 -5.96
N CYS A 61 11.04 -18.96 -5.17
CA CYS A 61 9.97 -19.28 -4.20
C CYS A 61 8.73 -19.86 -4.90
N THR A 62 8.36 -19.34 -6.08
CA THR A 62 7.26 -19.88 -6.88
C THR A 62 7.55 -21.29 -7.37
N ALA A 63 8.78 -21.57 -7.83
CA ALA A 63 9.20 -22.91 -8.25
C ALA A 63 9.17 -23.90 -7.09
N HIS A 64 9.66 -23.48 -5.92
CA HIS A 64 9.61 -24.24 -4.68
C HIS A 64 8.17 -24.58 -4.27
N TRP A 65 7.24 -23.61 -4.38
CA TRP A 65 5.82 -23.85 -4.12
C TRP A 65 5.18 -24.80 -5.15
N THR A 66 5.23 -24.44 -6.43
CA THR A 66 4.81 -25.34 -7.51
C THR A 66 5.34 -24.87 -8.88
N PRO A 67 6.08 -25.73 -9.62
CA PRO A 67 6.60 -25.39 -10.93
C PRO A 67 5.50 -25.24 -11.99
N ARG A 68 4.24 -25.59 -11.69
CA ARG A 68 3.13 -25.50 -12.65
C ARG A 68 2.80 -24.07 -13.05
N TRP A 69 3.14 -23.09 -12.21
CA TRP A 69 2.94 -21.67 -12.51
C TRP A 69 3.69 -21.22 -13.78
N PHE A 70 4.82 -21.85 -14.10
CA PHE A 70 5.62 -21.52 -15.28
C PHE A 70 4.98 -21.93 -16.61
N ASN A 71 3.85 -22.67 -16.60
CA ASN A 71 3.02 -22.84 -17.79
C ASN A 71 2.26 -21.55 -18.17
N LYS A 72 2.27 -20.52 -17.31
CA LYS A 72 1.65 -19.23 -17.60
C LYS A 72 2.70 -18.26 -18.15
N PRO A 73 2.41 -17.55 -19.26
CA PRO A 73 3.37 -16.66 -19.91
C PRO A 73 3.80 -15.48 -19.03
N LYS A 74 2.96 -15.08 -18.05
CA LYS A 74 3.25 -13.94 -17.17
C LYS A 74 4.55 -14.08 -16.37
N PHE A 75 4.91 -15.30 -15.95
CA PHE A 75 6.16 -15.55 -15.22
C PHE A 75 7.39 -15.42 -16.13
N HIS A 76 7.26 -15.78 -17.41
CA HIS A 76 8.31 -15.53 -18.40
C HIS A 76 8.43 -14.04 -18.72
N ILE A 77 7.30 -13.34 -18.92
CA ILE A 77 7.28 -11.89 -19.20
C ILE A 77 7.96 -11.09 -18.08
N LEU A 78 7.80 -11.50 -16.83
CA LEU A 78 8.41 -10.84 -15.68
C LEU A 78 9.94 -10.74 -15.78
N ARG A 79 10.61 -11.72 -16.40
CA ARG A 79 12.07 -11.71 -16.59
C ARG A 79 12.54 -10.61 -17.55
N HIS A 80 11.68 -10.12 -18.43
CA HIS A 80 11.98 -9.02 -19.35
C HIS A 80 11.71 -7.64 -18.74
N LEU A 81 11.14 -7.59 -17.53
CA LEU A 81 10.79 -6.33 -16.88
C LEU A 81 12.00 -5.41 -16.65
N PRO A 82 13.19 -5.90 -16.23
CA PRO A 82 14.38 -5.05 -16.12
C PRO A 82 14.78 -4.40 -17.45
N ASP A 83 14.75 -5.15 -18.56
CA ASP A 83 15.04 -4.62 -19.89
C ASP A 83 13.99 -3.58 -20.33
N HIS A 84 12.72 -3.83 -20.03
CA HIS A 84 11.64 -2.87 -20.31
C HIS A 84 11.81 -1.59 -19.49
N ILE A 85 12.15 -1.68 -18.21
CA ILE A 85 12.39 -0.49 -17.38
C ILE A 85 13.61 0.28 -17.86
N ARG A 86 14.69 -0.42 -18.24
CA ARG A 86 15.88 0.20 -18.83
C ARG A 86 15.55 1.00 -20.08
N ARG A 87 14.64 0.49 -20.91
CA ARG A 87 14.29 1.08 -22.22
C ARG A 87 13.19 2.15 -22.15
N PHE A 88 12.18 1.95 -21.30
CA PHE A 88 10.95 2.75 -21.29
C PHE A 88 10.77 3.57 -20.01
N GLY A 89 11.66 3.43 -19.03
CA GLY A 89 11.55 4.08 -17.73
C GLY A 89 10.66 3.29 -16.75
N PRO A 90 10.21 3.90 -15.65
CA PRO A 90 9.45 3.23 -14.61
C PRO A 90 8.22 2.47 -15.14
N ALA A 91 7.96 1.27 -14.61
CA ALA A 91 6.93 0.38 -15.16
C ALA A 91 5.52 0.96 -15.16
N ILE A 92 5.25 1.91 -14.28
CA ILE A 92 3.98 2.64 -14.23
C ILE A 92 3.66 3.40 -15.53
N LEU A 93 4.68 3.80 -16.30
CA LEU A 93 4.52 4.59 -17.53
C LEU A 93 3.92 3.77 -18.68
N PHE A 94 4.17 2.46 -18.70
CA PHE A 94 3.63 1.54 -19.70
C PHE A 94 2.60 0.57 -19.12
N ALA A 95 2.14 0.81 -17.90
CA ALA A 95 1.04 0.06 -17.30
C ALA A 95 -0.31 0.45 -17.93
N MET A 96 -1.11 -0.54 -18.30
CA MET A 96 -2.43 -0.32 -18.92
C MET A 96 -3.46 0.31 -17.98
N GLU A 97 -3.22 0.31 -16.67
CA GLU A 97 -4.17 0.80 -15.66
C GLU A 97 -4.53 2.28 -15.85
N GLY A 98 -3.57 3.13 -16.28
CA GLY A 98 -3.85 4.53 -16.60
C GLY A 98 -4.89 4.65 -17.72
N PHE A 99 -4.74 3.85 -18.78
CA PHE A 99 -5.69 3.81 -19.89
C PHE A 99 -7.04 3.21 -19.48
N GLU A 100 -7.05 2.16 -18.66
CA GLU A 100 -8.28 1.54 -18.15
C GLU A 100 -9.08 2.47 -17.24
N SER A 101 -8.41 3.25 -16.38
CA SER A 101 -9.06 4.23 -15.51
C SER A 101 -9.79 5.31 -16.29
N TYR A 102 -9.31 5.63 -17.51
CA TYR A 102 -9.91 6.62 -18.39
C TYR A 102 -11.28 6.18 -18.93
N ASN A 103 -11.56 4.86 -18.97
CA ASN A 103 -12.88 4.35 -19.32
C ASN A 103 -13.97 4.80 -18.34
N ALA A 104 -13.62 5.10 -17.08
CA ALA A 104 -14.58 5.68 -16.13
C ALA A 104 -14.96 7.12 -16.53
N VAL A 105 -13.99 7.94 -16.91
CA VAL A 105 -14.21 9.34 -17.36
C VAL A 105 -15.03 9.38 -18.66
N ILE A 106 -14.74 8.46 -19.59
CA ILE A 106 -15.52 8.31 -20.83
C ILE A 106 -16.98 7.96 -20.51
N ARG A 107 -17.20 7.00 -19.61
CA ARG A 107 -18.55 6.60 -19.19
C ARG A 107 -19.29 7.73 -18.51
N ASP A 108 -18.63 8.48 -17.64
CA ASP A 108 -19.20 9.64 -16.95
C ASP A 108 -19.73 10.69 -17.94
N HIS A 109 -18.89 11.13 -18.88
CA HIS A 109 -19.29 12.05 -19.93
C HIS A 109 -20.39 11.50 -20.84
N SER A 110 -20.41 10.18 -21.08
CA SER A 110 -21.48 9.54 -21.85
C SER A 110 -22.81 9.53 -21.10
N ILE A 111 -22.80 9.15 -19.81
CA ILE A 111 -24.00 8.99 -18.98
C ILE A 111 -24.69 10.33 -18.76
N HIS A 112 -23.90 11.38 -18.51
CA HIS A 112 -24.36 12.74 -18.21
C HIS A 112 -24.53 13.64 -19.45
N SER A 113 -24.42 13.09 -20.66
CA SER A 113 -24.74 13.79 -21.91
C SER A 113 -26.24 13.76 -22.22
N ASN A 114 -26.68 14.62 -23.16
CA ASN A 114 -28.03 14.53 -23.72
C ASN A 114 -28.21 13.31 -24.66
N ARG A 115 -27.13 12.54 -24.89
CA ARG A 115 -27.04 11.30 -25.67
C ARG A 115 -27.40 11.44 -27.15
N GLN A 116 -27.57 12.66 -27.65
CA GLN A 116 -27.86 12.91 -29.07
C GLN A 116 -26.61 12.71 -29.93
N VAL A 117 -25.44 13.16 -29.42
CA VAL A 117 -24.15 12.97 -30.08
C VAL A 117 -23.06 12.64 -29.04
N PRO A 118 -23.04 11.40 -28.52
CA PRO A 118 -22.15 11.02 -27.41
C PRO A 118 -20.67 11.28 -27.71
N SER A 119 -20.21 11.06 -28.94
CA SER A 119 -18.83 11.31 -29.36
C SER A 119 -18.42 12.78 -29.20
N ARG A 120 -19.27 13.71 -29.63
CA ARG A 120 -19.04 15.16 -29.49
C ARG A 120 -19.04 15.57 -28.03
N ASP A 121 -19.97 15.07 -27.24
CA ASP A 121 -20.12 15.46 -25.85
C ASP A 121 -18.96 14.94 -24.99
N ILE A 122 -18.50 13.71 -25.24
CA ILE A 122 -17.27 13.16 -24.66
C ILE A 122 -16.05 14.00 -25.07
N ALA A 123 -15.90 14.31 -26.36
CA ALA A 123 -14.78 15.12 -26.84
C ALA A 123 -14.75 16.53 -26.20
N CYS A 124 -15.91 17.19 -26.08
CA CYS A 124 -16.02 18.47 -25.40
C CYS A 124 -15.71 18.37 -23.90
N GLY A 125 -16.20 17.32 -23.23
CA GLY A 125 -15.88 17.04 -21.82
C GLY A 125 -14.38 16.86 -21.60
N MET A 126 -13.74 16.02 -22.41
CA MET A 126 -12.30 15.80 -22.37
C MET A 126 -11.53 17.10 -22.63
N ALA A 127 -11.89 17.87 -23.65
CA ALA A 127 -11.23 19.15 -23.95
C ALA A 127 -11.33 20.14 -22.78
N ARG A 128 -12.44 20.13 -22.03
CA ARG A 128 -12.59 20.93 -20.81
C ARG A 128 -11.67 20.44 -19.70
N CYS A 129 -11.64 19.14 -19.42
CA CYS A 129 -10.78 18.54 -18.39
C CYS A 129 -9.28 18.79 -18.67
N HIS A 130 -8.85 18.59 -19.92
CA HIS A 130 -7.46 18.86 -20.33
C HIS A 130 -7.11 20.34 -20.24
N ARG A 131 -8.03 21.23 -20.60
CA ARG A 131 -7.83 22.68 -20.44
C ARG A 131 -7.71 23.09 -18.97
N ILE A 132 -8.54 22.55 -18.08
CA ILE A 132 -8.43 22.77 -16.64
C ILE A 132 -7.05 22.29 -16.16
N ARG A 133 -6.68 21.03 -16.45
CA ARG A 133 -5.38 20.47 -16.08
C ARG A 133 -4.21 21.35 -16.56
N HIS A 134 -4.26 21.82 -17.80
CA HIS A 134 -3.27 22.74 -18.37
C HIS A 134 -3.11 24.00 -17.53
N PHE A 135 -4.23 24.68 -17.22
CA PHE A 135 -4.20 25.88 -16.39
C PHE A 135 -3.78 25.62 -14.94
N LEU A 136 -4.27 24.54 -14.32
CA LEU A 136 -3.90 24.19 -12.95
C LEU A 136 -2.40 23.88 -12.84
N SER A 137 -1.79 23.39 -13.92
CA SER A 137 -0.36 23.14 -14.00
C SER A 137 0.44 24.38 -14.42
N GLY A 138 -0.17 25.57 -14.45
CA GLY A 138 0.50 26.81 -14.84
C GLY A 138 0.78 26.95 -16.34
N GLY A 139 0.17 26.11 -17.17
CA GLY A 139 0.26 26.19 -18.63
C GLY A 139 -0.49 27.40 -19.20
N ARG A 140 0.01 27.94 -20.31
CA ARG A 140 -0.63 29.03 -21.06
C ARG A 140 -0.99 28.62 -22.50
N PHE A 141 -1.98 29.26 -23.09
CA PHE A 141 -2.23 29.20 -24.53
C PHE A 141 -1.59 30.43 -25.19
N ARG A 142 -0.84 30.23 -26.28
CA ARG A 142 -0.32 31.35 -27.08
C ARG A 142 -1.48 31.95 -27.85
N ALA A 143 -1.90 33.15 -27.48
CA ALA A 143 -2.84 33.93 -28.28
C ALA A 143 -2.12 34.43 -29.55
N ARG A 144 -2.86 34.54 -30.66
CA ARG A 144 -2.35 35.17 -31.91
C ARG A 144 -2.15 36.68 -31.77
N GLU A 145 -2.84 37.28 -30.81
CA GLU A 145 -2.75 38.71 -30.47
C GLU A 145 -2.14 38.87 -29.08
N PRO A 146 -1.35 39.93 -28.84
CA PRO A 146 -0.76 40.17 -27.53
C PRO A 146 -1.87 40.48 -26.52
N VAL A 147 -2.16 39.52 -25.65
CA VAL A 147 -2.98 39.73 -24.47
C VAL A 147 -2.16 40.61 -23.52
N THR A 148 -2.62 41.82 -23.26
CA THR A 148 -1.95 42.86 -22.45
C THR A 148 -1.88 42.56 -20.95
N THR A 149 -2.37 41.41 -20.51
CA THR A 149 -2.39 41.03 -19.10
C THR A 149 -1.24 40.08 -18.80
N GLU A 150 -0.32 40.50 -17.94
CA GLU A 150 0.62 39.59 -17.29
C GLU A 150 -0.17 38.61 -16.41
N LEU A 151 -0.41 37.42 -16.94
CA LEU A 151 -1.07 36.34 -16.21
C LEU A 151 0.01 35.47 -15.54
N PRO A 152 -0.27 34.85 -14.37
CA PRO A 152 0.72 34.15 -13.54
C PRO A 152 1.15 32.77 -14.08
N TYR A 153 1.27 32.62 -15.41
CA TYR A 153 1.53 31.35 -16.08
C TYR A 153 3.00 31.19 -16.49
N SER A 154 3.48 29.95 -16.49
CA SER A 154 4.87 29.61 -16.84
C SER A 154 5.02 29.30 -18.33
N ASN A 155 6.11 29.82 -18.92
CA ASN A 155 6.54 29.48 -20.29
C ASN A 155 7.47 28.28 -20.34
N ASP A 156 7.96 27.88 -19.18
CA ASP A 156 8.77 26.68 -18.98
C ASP A 156 7.85 25.47 -18.86
N GLU A 157 8.02 24.51 -19.77
CA GLU A 157 7.28 23.26 -19.83
C GLU A 157 7.51 22.38 -18.59
N CYS A 158 8.66 22.50 -17.93
CA CYS A 158 8.96 21.75 -16.70
C CYS A 158 7.99 22.12 -15.56
N ASN A 159 7.47 23.35 -15.56
CA ASN A 159 6.51 23.79 -14.56
C ASN A 159 5.09 23.22 -14.80
N TRP A 160 4.82 22.63 -15.98
CA TRP A 160 3.51 22.05 -16.33
C TRP A 160 3.32 20.63 -15.77
N LEU A 161 4.34 20.09 -15.11
CA LEU A 161 4.30 18.76 -14.49
C LEU A 161 3.71 18.78 -13.08
N ALA A 162 3.54 19.97 -12.48
CA ALA A 162 3.05 20.13 -11.12
C ALA A 162 1.97 21.22 -11.04
N PRO A 163 1.04 21.13 -10.06
CA PRO A 163 0.08 22.20 -9.82
C PRO A 163 0.79 23.51 -9.47
N GLY A 164 0.30 24.62 -10.02
CA GLY A 164 0.82 25.96 -9.75
C GLY A 164 0.64 26.39 -8.28
N PRO A 165 1.34 27.44 -7.82
CA PRO A 165 1.35 27.85 -6.41
C PRO A 165 -0.04 28.13 -5.82
N GLY A 166 -0.94 28.74 -6.59
CA GLY A 166 -2.31 29.02 -6.15
C GLY A 166 -3.17 27.77 -5.92
N ILE A 167 -2.94 26.69 -6.69
CA ILE A 167 -3.60 25.40 -6.49
C ILE A 167 -2.99 24.68 -5.29
N LYS A 168 -1.66 24.72 -5.16
CA LYS A 168 -0.97 24.15 -3.99
C LYS A 168 -1.48 24.75 -2.69
N PHE A 169 -1.75 26.06 -2.66
CA PHE A 169 -2.39 26.74 -1.53
C PHE A 169 -3.75 26.16 -1.15
N LEU A 170 -4.60 25.84 -2.13
CA LEU A 170 -5.91 25.21 -1.87
C LEU A 170 -5.80 23.75 -1.40
N LEU A 171 -4.69 23.08 -1.75
CA LEU A 171 -4.44 21.69 -1.39
C LEU A 171 -3.66 21.55 -0.08
N SER A 172 -2.89 22.56 0.35
CA SER A 172 -2.03 22.53 1.55
C SER A 172 -2.76 22.97 2.81
N SER A 173 -3.95 22.43 3.06
CA SER A 173 -4.80 22.83 4.20
C SER A 173 -4.65 21.87 5.38
N CYS A 174 -4.34 22.40 6.57
CA CYS A 174 -4.65 21.69 7.82
C CYS A 174 -6.13 21.89 8.18
N VAL A 175 -6.75 20.87 8.78
CA VAL A 175 -8.14 20.94 9.25
C VAL A 175 -8.15 21.10 10.75
N HIS A 176 -8.73 22.19 11.26
CA HIS A 176 -8.82 22.43 12.71
C HIS A 176 -9.75 21.44 13.41
N ASP A 177 -9.44 21.12 14.66
CA ASP A 177 -10.28 20.26 15.50
C ASP A 177 -11.49 20.98 16.14
N LYS A 178 -11.72 22.23 15.74
CA LYS A 178 -12.77 23.14 16.24
C LYS A 178 -12.63 23.51 17.73
N THR A 179 -11.49 23.22 18.36
CA THR A 179 -11.21 23.68 19.72
C THR A 179 -10.73 25.13 19.71
N CYS A 180 -10.84 25.83 20.84
CA CYS A 180 -10.32 27.19 20.94
C CYS A 180 -8.78 27.18 21.01
N PRO A 181 -8.11 28.23 20.48
CA PRO A 181 -6.68 28.40 20.65
C PRO A 181 -6.28 28.36 22.13
N ARG A 182 -5.18 27.67 22.43
CA ARG A 182 -4.72 27.45 23.80
C ARG A 182 -3.23 27.79 23.95
N PRO A 183 -2.78 28.21 25.15
CA PRO A 183 -1.36 28.35 25.44
C PRO A 183 -0.62 27.02 25.30
N LEU A 184 0.68 27.10 25.05
CA LEU A 184 1.53 25.94 24.85
C LEU A 184 1.43 24.91 25.98
N GLU A 185 1.41 25.37 27.24
CA GLU A 185 1.33 24.52 28.44
C GLU A 185 0.11 23.58 28.46
N LYS A 186 -0.96 23.91 27.72
CA LYS A 186 -2.17 23.10 27.60
C LYS A 186 -2.15 22.13 26.41
N THR A 187 -1.02 22.01 25.72
CA THR A 187 -0.82 21.09 24.59
C THR A 187 -0.14 19.81 25.06
N THR A 188 -0.32 18.73 24.30
CA THR A 188 0.35 17.45 24.56
C THR A 188 1.84 17.57 24.31
N ALA A 189 2.25 18.41 23.36
CA ALA A 189 3.64 18.70 23.05
C ALA A 189 4.41 19.24 24.25
N ALA A 190 3.82 20.17 25.02
CA ALA A 190 4.45 20.71 26.22
C ALA A 190 4.64 19.64 27.31
N LEU A 191 3.69 18.70 27.43
CA LEU A 191 3.79 17.60 28.40
C LEU A 191 4.87 16.58 28.01
N ARG A 192 4.98 16.23 26.72
CA ARG A 192 5.87 15.17 26.24
C ARG A 192 7.28 15.65 25.94
N VAL A 193 7.43 16.87 25.42
CA VAL A 193 8.70 17.45 25.00
C VAL A 193 8.81 18.90 25.49
N PRO A 194 8.88 19.12 26.82
CA PRO A 194 8.79 20.46 27.42
C PRO A 194 9.89 21.42 26.94
N HIS A 195 11.03 20.90 26.47
CA HIS A 195 12.18 21.72 26.10
C HIS A 195 12.23 22.11 24.62
N ALA A 196 11.35 21.55 23.78
CA ALA A 196 11.42 21.75 22.34
C ALA A 196 10.88 23.11 21.86
N LEU A 197 10.16 23.85 22.71
CA LEU A 197 9.42 25.06 22.31
C LEU A 197 9.72 26.31 23.17
N HIS A 198 10.87 26.34 23.87
CA HIS A 198 11.28 27.44 24.76
C HIS A 198 11.32 28.85 24.11
N HIS A 199 11.29 28.94 22.78
CA HIS A 199 11.30 30.22 22.06
C HIS A 199 9.90 30.76 21.69
N VAL A 200 8.81 30.06 22.03
CA VAL A 200 7.45 30.37 21.53
C VAL A 200 6.38 30.30 22.64
N GLU A 201 6.80 30.55 23.89
CA GLU A 201 5.97 30.38 25.11
C GLU A 201 4.77 31.35 25.18
N HIS A 202 4.84 32.50 24.50
CA HIS A 202 3.78 33.53 24.54
C HIS A 202 2.76 33.45 23.39
N CYS A 203 2.83 32.43 22.52
CA CYS A 203 1.87 32.27 21.43
C CYS A 203 0.66 31.43 21.84
N LEU A 204 -0.46 31.66 21.15
CA LEU A 204 -1.60 30.76 21.16
C LEU A 204 -1.46 29.72 20.04
N TYR A 205 -1.90 28.50 20.33
CA TYR A 205 -1.82 27.36 19.43
C TYR A 205 -3.21 26.84 19.12
N GLN A 206 -3.49 26.66 17.84
CA GLN A 206 -4.67 25.97 17.32
C GLN A 206 -4.29 24.53 17.00
N THR A 207 -5.05 23.56 17.51
CA THR A 207 -4.86 22.15 17.21
C THR A 207 -5.62 21.74 15.94
N CYS A 208 -5.03 20.81 15.17
CA CYS A 208 -5.57 20.32 13.91
C CYS A 208 -5.81 18.79 13.95
N GLN A 209 -6.80 18.31 13.19
CA GLN A 209 -7.13 16.89 13.01
C GLN A 209 -6.32 16.24 11.89
N SER A 210 -5.96 17.03 10.87
CA SER A 210 -5.19 16.54 9.73
C SER A 210 -4.26 17.61 9.17
N VAL A 211 -3.22 17.14 8.49
CA VAL A 211 -2.18 17.94 7.83
C VAL A 211 -1.84 17.29 6.49
N VAL A 212 -1.39 18.08 5.53
CA VAL A 212 -0.98 17.61 4.21
C VAL A 212 0.53 17.44 4.22
N ALA A 213 0.99 16.24 3.93
CA ALA A 213 2.40 15.88 3.83
C ALA A 213 3.02 16.44 2.53
N SER A 214 4.35 16.44 2.44
CA SER A 214 5.08 16.99 1.29
C SER A 214 4.75 16.32 -0.05
N ASN A 215 4.36 15.04 -0.02
CA ASN A 215 3.89 14.27 -1.19
C ASN A 215 2.44 14.59 -1.59
N GLY A 216 1.72 15.43 -0.83
CA GLY A 216 0.32 15.81 -1.07
C GLY A 216 -0.71 14.90 -0.40
N GLU A 217 -0.31 13.90 0.38
CA GLU A 217 -1.24 13.07 1.15
C GLU A 217 -1.75 13.78 2.40
N ILE A 218 -2.99 13.45 2.78
CA ILE A 218 -3.57 13.92 4.03
C ILE A 218 -3.24 12.89 5.11
N CYS A 219 -2.51 13.30 6.14
CA CYS A 219 -2.22 12.50 7.32
C CYS A 219 -3.05 13.02 8.52
N GLN A 220 -3.61 12.10 9.29
CA GLN A 220 -4.49 12.36 10.43
C GLN A 220 -3.82 11.97 11.76
N LEU A 221 -4.38 12.43 12.87
CA LEU A 221 -3.94 11.98 14.19
C LEU A 221 -4.10 10.44 14.32
N GLY A 222 -3.06 9.79 14.82
CA GLY A 222 -2.94 8.34 14.93
C GLY A 222 -2.30 7.65 13.73
N ASP A 223 -2.10 8.35 12.61
CA ASP A 223 -1.42 7.78 11.45
C ASP A 223 0.08 7.64 11.72
N PHE A 224 0.65 6.55 11.20
CA PHE A 224 2.09 6.38 11.13
C PHE A 224 2.63 7.13 9.91
N VAL A 225 3.74 7.83 10.09
CA VAL A 225 4.32 8.74 9.09
C VAL A 225 5.84 8.60 9.03
N LEU A 226 6.41 8.98 7.89
CA LEU A 226 7.83 9.28 7.76
C LEU A 226 8.03 10.78 7.85
N ALA A 227 9.03 11.19 8.63
CA ALA A 227 9.39 12.59 8.79
C ALA A 227 10.90 12.78 8.75
N GLN A 228 11.36 13.93 8.28
CA GLN A 228 12.76 14.32 8.24
C GLN A 228 13.00 15.55 9.12
N GLU A 229 14.08 15.55 9.88
CA GLU A 229 14.57 16.79 10.48
C GLU A 229 15.12 17.73 9.39
N PRO A 230 14.74 19.02 9.37
CA PRO A 230 15.16 19.94 8.31
C PRO A 230 16.67 20.10 8.15
N CYS A 231 17.43 19.92 9.24
CA CYS A 231 18.89 20.04 9.25
C CYS A 231 19.60 18.69 9.03
N ALA A 232 18.85 17.62 8.79
CA ALA A 232 19.44 16.31 8.60
C ALA A 232 20.21 16.25 7.27
N ALA A 233 21.37 15.60 7.28
CA ALA A 233 22.15 15.42 6.07
C ALA A 233 21.35 14.62 5.03
N SER A 234 21.59 14.86 3.74
CA SER A 234 20.86 14.23 2.63
C SER A 234 20.91 12.69 2.60
N CYS A 235 21.77 12.06 3.41
CA CYS A 235 21.92 10.60 3.50
C CYS A 235 21.32 9.99 4.78
N THR A 236 20.66 10.76 5.65
CA THR A 236 20.03 10.21 6.86
C THR A 236 18.69 9.59 6.53
N LEU A 237 18.44 8.38 7.03
CA LEU A 237 17.12 7.75 6.95
C LEU A 237 16.05 8.62 7.63
N PRO A 238 14.82 8.65 7.08
CA PRO A 238 13.73 9.35 7.72
C PRO A 238 13.34 8.71 9.04
N LEU A 239 12.78 9.50 9.94
CA LEU A 239 12.23 9.04 11.20
C LEU A 239 10.87 8.38 10.98
N ILE A 240 10.65 7.23 11.60
CA ILE A 240 9.35 6.58 11.68
C ILE A 240 8.62 7.19 12.89
N GLY A 241 7.45 7.76 12.68
CA GLY A 241 6.67 8.42 13.73
C GLY A 241 5.21 8.02 13.74
N CYS A 242 4.54 8.11 14.89
CA CYS A 242 3.08 8.14 15.00
C CYS A 242 2.62 9.55 15.36
N LEU A 243 1.71 10.11 14.56
CA LEU A 243 1.26 11.50 14.69
C LEU A 243 0.26 11.67 15.83
N HIS A 244 0.62 12.42 16.87
CA HIS A 244 -0.20 12.56 18.08
C HIS A 244 -0.84 13.94 18.24
N GLU A 245 -0.17 14.99 17.75
CA GLU A 245 -0.70 16.35 17.83
C GLU A 245 -0.20 17.16 16.64
N ILE A 246 -1.08 17.98 16.07
CA ILE A 246 -0.75 18.92 15.00
C ILE A 246 -1.05 20.31 15.52
N LEU A 247 -0.04 21.19 15.52
CA LEU A 247 -0.11 22.52 16.07
C LEU A 247 0.07 23.58 14.98
N GLN A 248 -0.80 24.57 14.98
CA GLN A 248 -0.69 25.78 14.18
C GLN A 248 -0.56 26.98 15.11
N ILE A 249 0.49 27.79 14.93
CA ILE A 249 0.70 29.01 15.72
C ILE A 249 -0.27 30.10 15.23
N CYS A 250 -1.04 30.68 16.15
CA CYS A 250 -1.92 31.80 15.83
C CYS A 250 -1.11 33.05 15.43
N HIS A 251 -1.63 33.78 14.44
CA HIS A 251 -1.01 34.95 13.81
C HIS A 251 0.33 34.68 13.11
N SER A 252 0.65 33.41 12.84
CA SER A 252 1.84 33.04 12.07
C SER A 252 1.60 33.13 10.56
N PRO A 253 2.67 33.26 9.74
CA PRO A 253 2.56 33.10 8.29
C PRO A 253 1.94 31.76 7.89
N ALA A 254 2.24 30.68 8.64
CA ALA A 254 1.65 29.37 8.41
C ALA A 254 0.12 29.40 8.57
N GLN A 255 -0.42 30.13 9.55
CA GLN A 255 -1.87 30.29 9.71
C GLN A 255 -2.50 31.02 8.52
N SER A 256 -1.86 32.09 8.02
CA SER A 256 -2.37 32.81 6.84
C SER A 256 -2.43 31.92 5.59
N GLN A 257 -1.63 30.86 5.55
CA GLN A 257 -1.59 29.88 4.47
C GLN A 257 -2.37 28.59 4.79
N ASN A 258 -3.08 28.58 5.92
CA ASN A 258 -3.78 27.40 6.45
C ASN A 258 -2.89 26.14 6.57
N GLN A 259 -1.63 26.33 6.98
CA GLN A 259 -0.64 25.28 7.16
C GLN A 259 -0.39 25.01 8.65
N ALA A 260 -0.04 23.76 8.98
CA ALA A 260 0.45 23.42 10.30
C ALA A 260 1.86 24.01 10.53
N SER A 261 2.19 24.30 11.79
CA SER A 261 3.51 24.79 12.19
C SER A 261 4.37 23.64 12.72
N TRP A 262 3.82 22.85 13.64
CA TRP A 262 4.56 21.81 14.36
C TRP A 262 3.75 20.50 14.44
N LEU A 263 4.46 19.39 14.51
CA LEU A 263 3.94 18.04 14.63
C LEU A 263 4.59 17.36 15.84
N LEU A 264 3.77 16.83 16.74
CA LEU A 264 4.23 15.96 17.81
C LEU A 264 4.17 14.51 17.33
N LEU A 265 5.34 13.87 17.29
CA LEU A 265 5.48 12.49 16.86
C LEU A 265 6.03 11.63 18.01
N GLU A 266 5.44 10.45 18.19
CA GLU A 266 6.12 9.37 18.90
C GLU A 266 7.04 8.65 17.92
N ILE A 267 8.35 8.64 18.15
CA ILE A 267 9.34 8.03 17.26
C ILE A 267 9.44 6.54 17.50
N PHE A 268 9.62 5.79 16.41
CA PHE A 268 9.91 4.36 16.41
C PHE A 268 11.27 4.08 15.78
N ARG A 269 11.96 3.06 16.29
CA ARG A 269 13.20 2.51 15.72
C ARG A 269 12.97 1.08 15.26
N VAL A 270 13.64 0.72 14.16
CA VAL A 270 13.68 -0.67 13.70
C VAL A 270 14.57 -1.48 14.65
N THR A 271 14.02 -2.53 15.26
CA THR A 271 14.73 -3.36 16.25
C THR A 271 15.17 -4.71 15.70
N GLY A 272 14.58 -5.16 14.59
CA GLY A 272 14.88 -6.44 13.96
C GLY A 272 13.84 -6.80 12.91
N LEU A 273 13.79 -8.07 12.54
CA LEU A 273 12.78 -8.62 11.63
C LEU A 273 11.76 -9.47 12.38
N SER A 274 10.54 -9.52 11.86
CA SER A 274 9.57 -10.54 12.25
C SER A 274 9.96 -11.90 11.68
N ASP A 275 9.91 -12.95 12.50
CA ASP A 275 10.18 -14.32 12.08
C ASP A 275 9.19 -14.82 11.02
N THR A 276 7.91 -14.46 11.17
CA THR A 276 6.84 -14.93 10.27
C THR A 276 6.79 -14.11 8.99
N TYR A 277 6.86 -12.79 9.10
CA TYR A 277 6.60 -11.91 7.95
C TYR A 277 7.86 -11.50 7.19
N HIS A 278 9.04 -11.64 7.80
CA HIS A 278 10.31 -11.11 7.31
C HIS A 278 10.28 -9.60 7.04
N LEU A 279 9.44 -8.88 7.79
CA LEU A 279 9.27 -7.43 7.73
C LEU A 279 9.88 -6.75 8.97
N PRO A 280 10.31 -5.47 8.85
CA PRO A 280 10.93 -4.76 9.97
C PRO A 280 9.99 -4.59 11.16
N ARG A 281 10.45 -5.02 12.33
CA ARG A 281 9.79 -4.79 13.61
C ARG A 281 10.20 -3.42 14.15
N ILE A 282 9.24 -2.65 14.62
CA ILE A 282 9.47 -1.31 15.13
C ILE A 282 9.06 -1.19 16.60
N GLN A 283 9.81 -0.41 17.36
CA GLN A 283 9.52 -0.16 18.78
C GLN A 283 9.61 1.33 19.08
N ALA A 284 8.70 1.82 19.93
CA ALA A 284 8.70 3.19 20.40
C ALA A 284 10.03 3.51 21.11
N SER A 285 10.64 4.62 20.73
CA SER A 285 11.95 5.06 21.21
C SER A 285 11.91 6.42 21.91
N GLY A 286 10.84 7.19 21.78
CA GLY A 286 10.72 8.50 22.40
C GLY A 286 9.74 9.41 21.68
N TRP A 287 9.79 10.70 22.01
CA TRP A 287 8.93 11.73 21.44
C TRP A 287 9.78 12.84 20.82
N VAL A 288 9.29 13.39 19.72
CA VAL A 288 9.93 14.54 19.07
C VAL A 288 8.88 15.54 18.62
N LEU A 289 9.28 16.79 18.55
CA LEU A 289 8.52 17.83 17.88
C LEU A 289 9.26 18.23 16.61
N LEU A 290 8.58 18.15 15.46
CA LEU A 290 9.15 18.51 14.17
C LEU A 290 8.31 19.59 13.49
N PRO A 291 8.92 20.46 12.67
CA PRO A 291 8.14 21.37 11.85
C PRO A 291 7.31 20.58 10.84
N ALA A 292 6.10 21.07 10.54
CA ALA A 292 5.18 20.37 9.65
C ALA A 292 5.73 20.17 8.22
N THR A 293 6.65 21.03 7.80
CA THR A 293 7.36 20.91 6.52
C THR A 293 8.26 19.67 6.43
N GLY A 294 8.63 19.08 7.57
CA GLY A 294 9.42 17.84 7.63
C GLY A 294 8.59 16.57 7.39
N LEU A 295 7.26 16.66 7.28
CA LEU A 295 6.41 15.50 7.06
C LEU A 295 6.51 15.01 5.61
N ILE A 296 7.04 13.80 5.43
CA ILE A 296 7.26 13.22 4.10
C ILE A 296 5.96 12.62 3.58
N CYS A 297 5.45 11.60 4.28
CA CYS A 297 4.33 10.79 3.81
C CYS A 297 3.76 9.87 4.90
N CYS A 298 2.58 9.32 4.65
CA CYS A 298 1.96 8.31 5.51
C CYS A 298 2.50 6.88 5.20
N ILE A 299 2.58 6.04 6.23
CA ILE A 299 3.08 4.67 6.15
C ILE A 299 2.16 3.67 6.84
N ASN A 300 2.23 2.42 6.38
CA ASN A 300 1.43 1.32 6.85
C ASN A 300 2.23 0.54 7.90
N VAL A 301 1.70 0.53 9.11
CA VAL A 301 2.21 -0.25 10.22
C VAL A 301 1.10 -1.22 10.65
N GLN A 302 1.47 -2.48 10.87
CA GLN A 302 0.56 -3.54 11.30
C GLN A 302 1.02 -4.12 12.63
N HIS A 303 0.09 -4.71 13.38
CA HIS A 303 0.42 -5.45 14.60
C HIS A 303 0.99 -6.84 14.26
N ASN A 304 1.88 -7.35 15.11
CA ASN A 304 2.41 -8.72 15.02
C ASN A 304 1.40 -9.78 15.47
N CYS A 305 0.29 -9.89 14.75
CA CYS A 305 -0.79 -10.81 15.09
C CYS A 305 -0.34 -12.28 15.09
N ALA A 306 0.55 -12.69 14.19
CA ALA A 306 1.06 -14.06 14.12
C ALA A 306 1.90 -14.42 15.35
N GLY A 307 2.79 -13.52 15.79
CA GLY A 307 3.62 -13.74 16.97
C GLY A 307 2.81 -13.89 18.26
N HIS A 308 1.71 -13.15 18.37
CA HIS A 308 0.86 -13.13 19.58
C HIS A 308 -0.41 -13.95 19.47
N ARG A 309 -0.67 -14.61 18.33
CA ARG A 309 -1.88 -15.39 18.06
C ARG A 309 -3.17 -14.64 18.40
N CYS A 310 -3.26 -13.38 17.96
CA CYS A 310 -4.43 -12.54 18.20
C CYS A 310 -5.68 -13.18 17.56
N THR A 311 -6.83 -13.09 18.25
CA THR A 311 -8.08 -13.71 17.80
C THR A 311 -9.20 -12.69 17.63
N GLY A 312 -10.17 -13.00 16.78
CA GLY A 312 -11.38 -12.20 16.55
C GLY A 312 -12.44 -12.37 17.64
N SER A 313 -12.04 -12.28 18.92
CA SER A 313 -12.91 -12.45 20.09
C SER A 313 -13.93 -11.31 20.25
N SER A 314 -13.64 -10.12 19.73
CA SER A 314 -14.46 -8.93 19.91
C SER A 314 -15.45 -8.75 18.76
N ALA A 315 -16.71 -8.46 19.05
CA ALA A 315 -17.73 -8.14 18.04
C ALA A 315 -18.06 -6.65 18.10
N VAL A 316 -17.89 -5.93 16.99
CA VAL A 316 -18.25 -4.51 16.87
C VAL A 316 -19.49 -4.38 15.99
N PHE A 317 -20.45 -3.56 16.42
CA PHE A 317 -21.63 -3.26 15.63
C PHE A 317 -21.24 -2.44 14.40
N ILE A 318 -21.73 -2.85 13.23
CA ILE A 318 -21.54 -2.11 11.99
C ILE A 318 -22.53 -0.95 11.99
N TYR A 319 -22.05 0.26 11.71
CA TYR A 319 -22.91 1.41 11.46
C TYR A 319 -23.10 1.57 9.96
N GLU A 320 -24.34 1.47 9.49
CA GLU A 320 -24.73 1.79 8.11
C GLU A 320 -25.55 3.08 8.17
N GLU A 321 -25.24 4.06 7.31
CA GLU A 321 -25.96 5.35 7.25
C GLU A 321 -26.05 6.11 8.59
N ARG A 322 -25.05 5.94 9.47
CA ARG A 322 -24.97 6.49 10.85
C ARG A 322 -25.96 5.87 11.85
N GLU A 323 -26.67 4.81 11.47
CA GLU A 323 -27.50 4.03 12.39
C GLU A 323 -26.77 2.75 12.82
N LYS A 324 -26.89 2.42 14.11
CA LYS A 324 -26.31 1.21 14.68
C LYS A 324 -27.11 0.02 14.16
N THR A 325 -26.50 -0.81 13.31
CA THR A 325 -27.17 -2.00 12.79
C THR A 325 -27.03 -3.19 13.75
N MET A 326 -27.88 -4.20 13.56
CA MET A 326 -27.76 -5.50 14.23
C MET A 326 -26.63 -6.38 13.66
N LYS A 327 -25.97 -5.93 12.58
CA LYS A 327 -24.84 -6.66 11.98
C LYS A 327 -23.61 -6.43 12.85
N THR A 328 -22.99 -7.50 13.31
CA THR A 328 -21.72 -7.45 14.02
C THR A 328 -20.59 -7.88 13.09
N ALA A 329 -19.48 -7.15 13.12
CA ALA A 329 -18.22 -7.54 12.52
C ALA A 329 -17.28 -8.05 13.62
N GLN A 330 -16.53 -9.12 13.34
CA GLN A 330 -15.46 -9.52 14.23
C GLN A 330 -14.30 -8.52 14.13
N ARG A 331 -13.80 -8.10 15.28
CA ARG A 331 -12.62 -7.26 15.45
C ARG A 331 -11.55 -8.09 16.13
N ILE A 332 -10.34 -8.03 15.58
CA ILE A 332 -9.17 -8.65 16.19
C ILE A 332 -8.83 -7.88 17.46
N GLU A 333 -8.73 -8.61 18.56
CA GLU A 333 -8.22 -8.08 19.82
C GLU A 333 -6.71 -8.35 19.89
N HIS A 334 -5.92 -7.27 19.89
CA HIS A 334 -4.47 -7.38 19.87
C HIS A 334 -3.94 -7.65 21.28
N ILE A 335 -3.22 -8.77 21.41
CA ILE A 335 -2.43 -9.10 22.59
C ILE A 335 -1.07 -8.41 22.40
N PHE A 336 -0.66 -7.58 23.38
CA PHE A 336 0.52 -6.70 23.29
C PHE A 336 0.50 -5.73 22.09
N PRO A 337 -0.33 -4.67 22.14
CA PRO A 337 -0.53 -3.75 21.00
C PRO A 337 0.73 -2.95 20.60
N SER A 338 1.77 -2.93 21.43
CA SER A 338 3.05 -2.27 21.14
C SER A 338 3.94 -3.05 20.18
N ASP A 339 3.62 -4.32 19.86
CA ASP A 339 4.40 -5.11 18.92
C ASP A 339 4.00 -4.81 17.47
N LEU A 340 4.76 -3.92 16.84
CA LEU A 340 4.43 -3.31 15.56
C LEU A 340 5.43 -3.70 14.47
N ILE A 341 4.93 -3.79 13.24
CA ILE A 341 5.67 -4.18 12.05
C ILE A 341 5.44 -3.13 10.96
N LEU A 342 6.54 -2.62 10.39
CA LEU A 342 6.50 -1.74 9.25
C LEU A 342 6.22 -2.54 7.98
N ASN A 343 5.14 -2.21 7.27
CA ASN A 343 4.77 -2.87 6.03
C ASN A 343 5.56 -2.30 4.84
N THR A 344 6.73 -2.87 4.55
CA THR A 344 7.53 -2.47 3.38
C THR A 344 6.94 -2.91 2.05
N ALA A 345 5.91 -3.77 2.05
CA ALA A 345 5.15 -4.14 0.86
C ALA A 345 4.18 -3.04 0.39
N GLN A 346 4.08 -1.92 1.13
CA GLN A 346 3.28 -0.76 0.74
C GLN A 346 3.72 -0.24 -0.64
N MET A 347 2.74 -0.10 -1.55
CA MET A 347 3.00 0.42 -2.89
C MET A 347 3.02 1.95 -2.91
N HIS A 348 2.13 2.58 -2.14
CA HIS A 348 2.14 4.02 -2.02
C HIS A 348 3.38 4.45 -1.22
N ASN A 349 4.03 5.56 -1.57
CA ASN A 349 5.27 6.00 -0.90
C ASN A 349 6.40 4.95 -0.86
N ALA A 350 6.36 3.94 -1.72
CA ALA A 350 7.36 2.87 -1.73
C ALA A 350 8.79 3.41 -1.83
N ILE A 351 9.00 4.51 -2.57
CA ILE A 351 10.30 5.18 -2.68
C ILE A 351 10.92 5.55 -1.33
N HIS A 352 10.10 5.90 -0.33
CA HIS A 352 10.56 6.25 1.01
C HIS A 352 10.60 5.02 1.93
N VAL A 353 9.60 4.15 1.85
CA VAL A 353 9.50 2.97 2.74
C VAL A 353 10.53 1.89 2.40
N GLN A 354 10.91 1.76 1.13
CA GLN A 354 11.90 0.78 0.68
C GLN A 354 13.29 1.01 1.26
N GLN A 355 13.59 2.19 1.80
CA GLN A 355 14.84 2.43 2.53
C GLN A 355 14.97 1.61 3.82
N PHE A 356 13.85 1.09 4.33
CA PHE A 356 13.79 0.18 5.49
C PHE A 356 13.63 -1.29 5.06
N HIS A 357 13.65 -1.56 3.76
CA HIS A 357 13.66 -2.93 3.25
C HIS A 357 14.94 -3.64 3.70
N THR A 358 14.82 -4.92 4.03
CA THR A 358 15.97 -5.76 4.38
C THR A 358 16.17 -6.79 3.30
N GLU A 359 17.42 -6.98 2.87
CA GLU A 359 17.75 -7.97 1.85
C GLU A 359 17.27 -9.35 2.26
N VAL A 360 16.40 -9.93 1.43
CA VAL A 360 15.87 -11.26 1.65
C VAL A 360 16.94 -12.26 1.23
N GLN A 361 17.20 -13.25 2.10
CA GLN A 361 18.12 -14.33 1.77
C GLN A 361 17.63 -15.07 0.52
N GLN A 362 18.46 -15.07 -0.51
CA GLN A 362 18.13 -15.70 -1.78
C GLN A 362 18.01 -17.22 -1.61
N MET A 363 16.94 -17.78 -2.14
CA MET A 363 16.76 -19.22 -2.24
C MET A 363 17.62 -19.75 -3.39
N GLU A 364 18.38 -20.81 -3.14
CA GLU A 364 19.18 -21.47 -4.16
C GLU A 364 18.26 -22.06 -5.24
N ARG A 365 18.56 -21.74 -6.50
CA ARG A 365 17.64 -21.96 -7.63
C ARG A 365 17.44 -23.44 -7.92
N ASP A 366 18.52 -24.21 -7.98
CA ASP A 366 18.45 -25.63 -8.33
C ASP A 366 17.71 -26.41 -7.25
N TRP A 367 18.01 -26.12 -5.99
CA TRP A 367 17.30 -26.67 -4.83
C TRP A 367 15.80 -26.36 -4.87
N ALA A 368 15.42 -25.11 -5.16
CA ALA A 368 14.02 -24.69 -5.26
C ALA A 368 13.28 -25.49 -6.36
N ILE A 369 13.89 -25.61 -7.53
CA ILE A 369 13.32 -26.33 -8.68
C ILE A 369 13.18 -27.83 -8.38
N HIS A 370 14.24 -28.45 -7.87
CA HIS A 370 14.25 -29.90 -7.58
C HIS A 370 13.24 -30.26 -6.49
N THR A 371 13.18 -29.47 -5.42
CA THR A 371 12.27 -29.70 -4.30
C THR A 371 10.81 -29.51 -4.74
N GLY A 372 10.50 -28.41 -5.44
CA GLY A 372 9.14 -28.16 -5.94
C GLY A 372 8.68 -29.18 -6.98
N ALA A 373 9.57 -29.62 -7.89
CA ALA A 373 9.27 -30.67 -8.85
C ALA A 373 9.03 -32.03 -8.18
N ALA A 374 9.85 -32.39 -7.18
CA ALA A 374 9.65 -33.62 -6.41
C ALA A 374 8.32 -33.60 -5.66
N ALA A 375 7.97 -32.47 -5.04
CA ALA A 375 6.69 -32.29 -4.34
C ALA A 375 5.49 -32.46 -5.30
N GLU A 376 5.56 -31.87 -6.50
CA GLU A 376 4.50 -32.01 -7.52
C GLU A 376 4.37 -33.46 -8.03
N LEU A 377 5.49 -34.14 -8.33
CA LEU A 377 5.47 -35.54 -8.75
C LEU A 377 4.88 -36.45 -7.66
N ASN A 378 5.24 -36.20 -6.40
CA ASN A 378 4.68 -36.94 -5.26
C ASN A 378 3.17 -36.70 -5.11
N ALA A 379 2.71 -35.45 -5.24
CA ALA A 379 1.28 -35.12 -5.22
C ALA A 379 0.51 -35.82 -6.35
N GLN A 380 1.09 -35.92 -7.55
CA GLN A 380 0.50 -36.64 -8.68
C GLN A 380 0.40 -38.15 -8.44
N LYS A 381 1.46 -38.76 -7.91
CA LYS A 381 1.45 -40.19 -7.51
C LYS A 381 0.37 -40.48 -6.48
N ILE A 382 0.23 -39.64 -5.45
CA ILE A 382 -0.82 -39.77 -4.43
C ILE A 382 -2.21 -39.65 -5.07
N LYS A 383 -2.40 -38.71 -6.00
CA LYS A 383 -3.68 -38.54 -6.72
C LYS A 383 -4.03 -39.75 -7.57
N GLN A 384 -3.06 -40.33 -8.28
CA GLN A 384 -3.21 -41.56 -9.07
C GLN A 384 -3.57 -42.76 -8.19
N GLN A 385 -2.89 -42.93 -7.05
CA GLN A 385 -3.20 -44.00 -6.09
C GLN A 385 -4.61 -43.85 -5.48
N LYS A 386 -5.06 -42.61 -5.20
CA LYS A 386 -6.43 -42.37 -4.73
C LYS A 386 -7.47 -42.68 -5.81
N THR A 387 -7.18 -42.34 -7.08
CA THR A 387 -8.10 -42.64 -8.19
C THR A 387 -8.17 -44.12 -8.50
N SER A 388 -7.05 -44.85 -8.44
CA SER A 388 -7.04 -46.30 -8.61
C SER A 388 -7.72 -47.05 -7.46
N ARG A 389 -7.71 -46.49 -6.24
CA ARG A 389 -8.48 -47.03 -5.09
C ARG A 389 -9.98 -46.74 -5.18
N LEU A 390 -10.38 -45.61 -5.75
CA LEU A 390 -11.80 -45.24 -5.93
C LEU A 390 -12.45 -45.95 -7.12
N ASN A 391 -11.66 -46.24 -8.17
CA ASN A 391 -12.07 -47.01 -9.33
C ASN A 391 -11.18 -48.26 -9.46
N PRO A 392 -11.37 -49.29 -8.63
CA PRO A 392 -10.73 -50.58 -8.89
C PRO A 392 -11.18 -51.07 -10.27
N ALA A 393 -10.22 -51.44 -11.13
CA ALA A 393 -10.52 -52.09 -12.40
C ALA A 393 -11.44 -53.30 -12.13
N PRO A 394 -12.41 -53.61 -13.01
CA PRO A 394 -13.31 -54.73 -12.78
C PRO A 394 -12.50 -56.02 -12.69
N THR A 395 -12.36 -56.51 -11.46
CA THR A 395 -11.81 -57.83 -11.18
C THR A 395 -12.68 -58.83 -11.92
N ARG A 396 -12.10 -59.62 -12.83
CA ARG A 396 -12.75 -60.82 -13.38
C ARG A 396 -13.14 -61.70 -12.19
N GLN A 397 -14.42 -61.68 -11.83
CA GLN A 397 -14.97 -62.50 -10.76
C GLN A 397 -15.06 -63.95 -11.24
N SER A 398 -14.20 -64.81 -10.71
CA SER A 398 -14.59 -66.20 -10.45
C SER A 398 -15.35 -66.23 -9.12
N SER A 399 -16.58 -66.69 -9.20
CA SER A 399 -17.57 -66.82 -8.13
C SER A 399 -17.09 -67.57 -6.88
N MET A 400 -17.36 -67.03 -5.69
CA MET A 400 -18.07 -67.75 -4.61
C MET A 400 -18.43 -66.82 -3.42
N ASN A 401 -19.65 -67.05 -2.92
CA ASN A 401 -20.39 -66.55 -1.73
C ASN A 401 -19.53 -66.28 -0.46
N SER A 402 -19.85 -65.46 0.55
CA SER A 402 -21.11 -64.96 1.14
C SER A 402 -20.83 -64.00 2.33
N SER A 403 -21.86 -63.23 2.73
CA SER A 403 -22.19 -62.73 4.10
C SER A 403 -21.91 -61.25 4.44
N MET A 404 -22.67 -60.75 5.43
CA MET A 404 -23.35 -59.45 5.56
C MET A 404 -22.64 -58.40 6.47
N ASN A 405 -22.84 -57.10 6.12
CA ASN A 405 -23.09 -55.88 6.94
C ASN A 405 -22.07 -55.39 8.04
N PRO A 406 -22.17 -54.13 8.55
CA PRO A 406 -22.14 -52.84 7.85
C PRO A 406 -21.24 -51.77 8.54
N SER A 407 -21.07 -50.63 7.85
CA SER A 407 -20.83 -49.26 8.36
C SER A 407 -19.58 -48.92 9.18
N THR A 408 -18.74 -48.04 8.63
CA THR A 408 -18.13 -46.94 9.41
C THR A 408 -17.83 -45.76 8.48
N THR A 409 -18.61 -44.70 8.63
CA THR A 409 -18.45 -43.39 8.00
C THR A 409 -17.40 -42.58 8.74
N VAL A 410 -16.36 -42.10 8.04
CA VAL A 410 -15.39 -41.13 8.56
C VAL A 410 -15.70 -39.77 7.94
N PRO A 411 -15.81 -38.66 8.70
CA PRO A 411 -16.21 -37.37 8.13
C PRO A 411 -15.05 -36.68 7.43
N THR A 412 -15.28 -36.33 6.17
CA THR A 412 -14.48 -35.42 5.35
C THR A 412 -14.74 -33.97 5.79
N ARG A 413 -13.76 -33.29 6.38
CA ARG A 413 -13.76 -31.81 6.47
C ARG A 413 -12.82 -31.23 5.42
N PHE A 414 -13.33 -31.10 4.19
CA PHE A 414 -12.83 -30.15 3.21
C PHE A 414 -13.80 -28.97 3.21
N ILE A 415 -13.38 -27.82 3.73
CA ILE A 415 -14.11 -26.57 3.53
C ILE A 415 -13.57 -25.95 2.24
N ASN A 416 -14.37 -26.06 1.17
CA ASN A 416 -14.25 -25.22 -0.02
C ASN A 416 -14.64 -23.79 0.36
N VAL A 417 -13.67 -22.88 0.48
CA VAL A 417 -13.94 -21.43 0.53
C VAL A 417 -13.54 -20.80 -0.79
N PHE A 418 -14.40 -20.97 -1.80
CA PHE A 418 -14.51 -20.05 -2.92
C PHE A 418 -15.99 -19.96 -3.28
N HIS A 419 -16.75 -19.23 -2.46
CA HIS A 419 -18.07 -18.77 -2.87
C HIS A 419 -17.91 -17.50 -3.70
N ARG A 420 -18.31 -17.64 -4.97
CA ARG A 420 -18.67 -16.55 -5.87
C ARG A 420 -19.60 -15.56 -5.16
N THR A 421 -19.18 -14.32 -5.03
CA THR A 421 -20.07 -13.16 -4.88
C THR A 421 -19.79 -12.17 -5.99
N GLY A 422 -20.00 -12.62 -7.23
CA GLY A 422 -20.50 -11.71 -8.26
C GLY A 422 -21.99 -11.57 -8.03
N LYS A 423 -22.47 -10.34 -7.80
CA LYS A 423 -23.81 -9.97 -8.25
C LYS A 423 -23.75 -8.68 -9.08
N PRO A 424 -24.60 -8.60 -10.11
CA PRO A 424 -24.50 -7.64 -11.19
C PRO A 424 -25.27 -6.34 -10.90
N ILE A 425 -25.03 -5.37 -11.79
CA ILE A 425 -25.58 -4.02 -11.97
C ILE A 425 -24.72 -2.94 -11.30
#